data_AF-A0A4R6BZG2-F1
#
_entry.id   AF-A0A4R6BZG2-F1
#
_cell.length_a   1.000
_cell.length_b   1.000
_cell.length_c   1.000
_cell.angle_alpha   90.00
_cell.angle_beta   90.00
_cell.angle_gamma   90.00
#
_symmetry.space_group_name_H-M   'P 1'
#
loop_
_entity.id
_entity.type
_entity.pdbx_description
1 polymer ?
#
loop_
_entity_poly.entity_id
_entity_poly.type
_entity_poly.pdbx_seq_one_letter_code
_entity_poly.pdbx_strand_id
1 'polypeptide(L)' 'MRKITLALSAACLLFSLNSAVVARASAPTPLYTGTTAAILAEQAPIHWVS' A
#
# COMPACT_ATOMS: atom_id res chain seq x y z
N MET A 1 37.31 -10.35 -16.18
CA MET A 1 36.63 -9.12 -15.72
C MET A 1 35.46 -8.72 -16.62
N ARG A 2 35.65 -8.51 -17.94
CA ARG A 2 34.57 -8.13 -18.88
C ARG A 2 33.31 -9.02 -18.87
N LYS A 3 33.47 -10.33 -18.69
CA LYS A 3 32.36 -11.30 -18.63
C LYS A 3 31.49 -11.15 -17.37
N ILE A 4 32.11 -10.79 -16.24
CA ILE A 4 31.43 -10.63 -14.95
C ILE A 4 30.57 -9.36 -14.97
N THR A 5 31.13 -8.27 -15.50
CA THR A 5 30.39 -7.01 -15.68
C THR A 5 29.18 -7.21 -16.61
N LEU A 6 29.34 -7.94 -17.72
CA LEU A 6 28.25 -8.26 -18.63
C LEU A 6 27.13 -9.08 -17.95
N ALA A 7 27.52 -10.09 -17.16
CA ALA A 7 26.56 -10.91 -16.43
C ALA A 7 25.78 -10.11 -15.37
N LEU A 8 26.47 -9.21 -14.65
CA LEU A 8 25.84 -8.34 -13.66
C LEU A 8 24.86 -7.36 -14.32
N SER A 9 25.25 -6.73 -15.43
CA SER A 9 24.37 -5.83 -16.18
C SER A 9 23.14 -6.55 -16.73
N ALA A 10 23.31 -7.76 -17.26
CA ALA A 10 22.20 -8.58 -17.74
C ALA A 10 21.25 -8.98 -16.59
N ALA A 11 21.79 -9.34 -15.43
CA ALA A 11 21.00 -9.65 -14.24
C ALA A 11 20.20 -8.44 -13.74
N CYS A 12 20.83 -7.26 -13.68
CA CYS A 12 20.13 -6.01 -13.31
C CYS A 12 19.03 -5.65 -14.31
N LEU A 13 19.29 -5.81 -15.61
CA LEU A 13 18.28 -5.60 -16.66
C LEU A 13 17.10 -6.55 -16.51
N LEU A 14 17.37 -7.84 -16.35
CA LEU A 14 16.33 -8.85 -16.13
C LEU A 14 15.51 -8.56 -14.88
N PHE A 15 16.16 -8.19 -13.78
CA PHE A 15 15.47 -7.83 -12.55
C PHE A 15 14.58 -6.59 -12.74
N SER A 16 15.08 -5.53 -13.37
CA SER A 16 14.32 -4.30 -13.66
C SER A 16 13.11 -4.58 -14.57
N LEU A 17 13.29 -5.37 -15.64
CA LEU A 17 12.22 -5.73 -16.58
C LEU A 17 11.19 -6.68 -15.97
N ASN A 18 11.60 -7.55 -15.03
CA ASN A 18 10.72 -8.50 -14.36
C ASN A 18 10.06 -7.92 -13.09
N SER A 19 10.51 -6.74 -12.63
CA SER A 19 9.90 -6.03 -11.52
C SER A 19 8.54 -5.48 -11.96
N ALA A 20 7.47 -6.22 -11.67
CA ALA A 20 6.13 -5.66 -11.72
C ALA A 20 6.08 -4.53 -10.66
N VAL A 21 6.08 -3.28 -11.11
CA VAL A 21 5.81 -2.14 -10.23
C VAL A 21 4.38 -2.30 -9.74
N VAL A 22 4.23 -2.82 -8.53
CA VAL A 22 2.95 -2.77 -7.81
C VAL A 22 2.79 -1.32 -7.39
N ALA A 23 2.10 -0.54 -8.21
CA ALA A 23 1.60 0.76 -7.80
C ALA A 23 0.66 0.51 -6.62
N ARG A 24 1.15 0.75 -5.40
CA ARG A 24 0.31 0.70 -4.20
C ARG A 24 -0.76 1.76 -4.40
N ALA A 25 -1.99 1.33 -4.67
CA ALA A 25 -3.12 2.22 -4.77
C ALA A 25 -3.17 3.02 -3.46
N SER A 26 -3.01 4.34 -3.58
CA SER A 26 -3.31 5.22 -2.46
C SER A 26 -4.79 5.03 -2.12
N ALA A 27 -5.11 4.91 -0.84
CA ALA A 27 -6.49 4.93 -0.36
C ALA A 27 -6.77 6.32 0.24
N PRO A 28 -6.91 7.37 -0.59
CA PRO A 28 -7.19 8.70 -0.08
C PRO A 28 -8.57 8.70 0.58
N THR A 29 -8.66 9.32 1.75
CA THR A 29 -9.94 9.61 2.39
C THR A 29 -10.70 10.64 1.57
N PRO A 30 -12.04 10.55 1.48
CA PRO A 30 -12.83 11.49 0.70
C PRO A 30 -12.76 12.91 1.31
N LEU A 31 -12.73 13.93 0.44
CA LEU A 31 -12.64 15.35 0.85
C LEU A 31 -13.78 15.76 1.80
N TYR A 32 -14.97 15.20 1.59
CA TYR A 32 -16.11 15.30 2.50
C TYR A 32 -16.66 13.90 2.72
N THR A 33 -16.35 13.31 3.88
CA THR A 33 -16.82 11.96 4.23
C THR A 33 -18.31 11.95 4.57
N GLY A 34 -18.82 13.05 5.14
CA GLY A 34 -20.16 13.09 5.72
C GLY A 34 -20.27 12.17 6.94
N THR A 35 -21.42 12.21 7.61
CA THR A 35 -21.74 11.26 8.69
C THR A 35 -23.26 11.09 8.78
N THR A 36 -23.71 10.04 9.44
CA THR A 36 -25.13 9.75 9.66
C THR A 36 -25.42 9.63 11.15
N ALA A 37 -26.68 9.78 11.55
CA ALA A 37 -27.10 9.59 12.94
C ALA A 37 -26.75 8.19 13.46
N ALA A 38 -26.77 7.17 12.59
CA ALA A 38 -26.38 5.80 12.94
C ALA A 38 -24.89 5.69 13.29
N ILE A 39 -24.00 6.31 12.51
CA ILE A 39 -22.55 6.33 12.79
C ILE A 39 -22.26 7.12 14.07
N LEU A 40 -22.96 8.23 14.29
CA LEU A 40 -22.80 9.01 15.53
C LEU A 40 -23.28 8.27 16.78
N ALA A 41 -24.29 7.41 16.64
CA ALA A 41 -24.82 6.60 17.73
C ALA A 41 -24.09 5.25 17.89
N GLU A 42 -23.09 4.96 17.06
CA GLU A 42 -22.37 3.70 17.11
C GLU A 42 -21.59 3.60 18.43
N GLN A 43 -21.89 2.57 19.22
CA GLN A 43 -21.17 2.28 20.45
C GLN A 43 -20.40 0.98 20.29
N ALA A 44 -19.09 1.05 20.51
CA ALA A 44 -18.28 -0.15 20.59
C ALA A 44 -18.70 -0.97 21.82
N PRO A 45 -18.71 -2.32 21.73
CA PRO A 45 -19.10 -3.20 22.82
C PRO A 45 -18.01 -3.24 23.90
N ILE A 46 -17.96 -2.17 24.70
CA ILE A 46 -16.97 -1.94 25.74
C ILE A 46 -17.66 -2.07 27.10
N HIS A 47 -17.03 -2.82 28.02
CA HIS A 47 -17.48 -2.90 29.41
C HIS A 47 -17.04 -1.64 30.17
N TRP A 48 -17.85 -0.59 30.08
CA TRP A 48 -17.64 0.66 30.81
C TRP A 48 -17.91 0.45 32.31
N VAL A 49 -17.06 1.02 33.17
CA VAL A 49 -17.22 1.03 34.63
C VAL A 49 -17.33 2.48 35.09
N SER A 50 -18.13 2.73 36.13
CA SER A 50 -18.40 4.06 36.71
C SER A 50 -17.22 4.61 37.49
#